data_AF-A0A523PZZ0-F1
#
_entry.id   AF-A0A523PZZ0-F1
#
_cell.length_a   1.000
_cell.length_b   1.000
_cell.length_c   1.000
_cell.angle_alpha   90.00
_cell.angle_beta   90.00
_cell.angle_gamma   90.00
#
_symmetry.space_group_name_H-M   'P 1'
#
loop_
_entity.id
_entity.type
_entity.pdbx_description
1 polymer ?
#
loop_
_entity_poly.entity_id
_entity_poly.type
_entity_poly.pdbx_seq_one_letter_code
_entity_poly.pdbx_strand_id
1 'polypeptide(L)'
;MNKAKNLFNLIMYSELPKDFSGSWVRPVAYAWGILFVGLVIGFYLGLSEFITVSEVSSFLQKSVKEYPVLFVMLVLGFGLRIYIAIMGIKLHKEKLGYEIEDRTMVFMTGTVWFQFLFAFVMYWICGLIFVLMGKDYSLGYGFKFFYTWMEQTVDKVPTLFSLEKYQAVLISYVIMCFIEYSWHRLSHESRLLWLLAHRPHHVPPTLASASHIQADPWFVLGKVWQDFAYILVGGILTKLFNQTGDMFFLPFVYYRIIVSIFSIFDHTSAYYEQVRNNKFLYPIFVMCGNGPFHYYHHSALAEHTVVNIQSGPFMFMDRLFGTYATPSKKKPPVGLTGQPELYHNPINLALSGLFQILYELRYNSIKLWPKIIFGGVYYIPPFSKSFCLKDEKAYYGQSPKVKELNPEFAANLGL
;
A
#
# COMPACT_ATOMS: atom_id res chain seq x y z
N MET A 1 -5.56 -32.53 -20.74
CA MET A 1 -6.22 -31.53 -19.86
C MET A 1 -6.06 -31.77 -18.34
N ASN A 2 -5.73 -32.97 -17.84
CA ASN A 2 -5.64 -33.22 -16.38
C ASN A 2 -4.35 -32.73 -15.70
N LYS A 3 -3.18 -32.78 -16.35
CA LYS A 3 -1.90 -32.37 -15.71
C LYS A 3 -1.80 -30.86 -15.41
N ALA A 4 -2.30 -30.01 -16.30
CA ALA A 4 -2.26 -28.54 -16.11
C ALA A 4 -3.20 -28.08 -14.96
N LYS A 5 -4.38 -28.72 -14.84
CA LYS A 5 -5.26 -28.52 -13.67
C LYS A 5 -4.56 -28.91 -12.37
N ASN A 6 -3.77 -29.99 -12.40
CA ASN A 6 -3.01 -30.43 -11.23
C ASN A 6 -1.92 -29.43 -10.85
N LEU A 7 -1.16 -28.85 -11.80
CA LEU A 7 -0.11 -27.89 -11.48
C LEU A 7 -0.67 -26.54 -10.97
N PHE A 8 -1.72 -26.00 -11.62
CA PHE A 8 -2.34 -24.77 -11.15
C PHE A 8 -2.89 -24.93 -9.73
N ASN A 9 -3.62 -26.02 -9.47
CA ASN A 9 -4.14 -26.29 -8.13
C ASN A 9 -3.01 -26.48 -7.11
N LEU A 10 -1.92 -27.14 -7.50
CA LEU A 10 -0.76 -27.31 -6.63
C LEU A 10 -0.14 -25.95 -6.27
N ILE A 11 0.12 -25.09 -7.25
CA ILE A 11 0.73 -23.78 -7.03
C ILE A 11 -0.19 -22.86 -6.22
N MET A 12 -1.50 -22.87 -6.49
CA MET A 12 -2.44 -21.94 -5.87
C MET A 12 -2.91 -22.39 -4.49
N TYR A 13 -2.93 -23.69 -4.20
CA TYR A 13 -3.48 -24.22 -2.95
C TYR A 13 -2.46 -24.95 -2.08
N SER A 14 -1.17 -24.97 -2.44
CA SER A 14 -0.11 -25.40 -1.53
C SER A 14 -0.01 -24.43 -0.36
N GLU A 15 -0.21 -24.87 0.87
CA GLU A 15 -0.09 -24.01 2.05
C GLU A 15 1.19 -24.29 2.84
N LEU A 16 1.70 -23.26 3.50
CA LEU A 16 2.66 -23.46 4.58
C LEU A 16 1.96 -24.25 5.72
N PRO A 17 2.58 -25.33 6.23
CA PRO A 17 2.02 -26.12 7.34
C PRO A 17 1.70 -25.25 8.57
N LYS A 18 0.68 -25.64 9.35
CA LYS A 18 0.28 -24.88 10.56
C LYS A 18 1.38 -24.84 11.62
N ASP A 19 2.17 -25.90 11.69
CA ASP A 19 3.31 -26.12 12.57
C ASP A 19 4.65 -25.71 11.94
N PHE A 20 4.63 -25.05 10.77
CA PHE A 20 5.86 -24.57 10.13
C PHE A 20 6.61 -23.61 11.05
N SER A 21 7.87 -23.96 11.32
CA SER A 21 8.81 -23.21 12.14
C SER A 21 10.20 -23.35 11.53
N GLY A 22 10.99 -22.28 11.59
CA GLY A 22 12.34 -22.27 11.04
C GLY A 22 13.22 -21.25 11.76
N SER A 23 14.36 -21.70 12.28
CA SER A 23 15.32 -20.82 12.99
C SER A 23 15.81 -19.64 12.16
N TRP A 24 15.76 -19.75 10.82
CA TRP A 24 16.13 -18.71 9.87
C TRP A 24 15.04 -17.64 9.65
N VAL A 25 13.77 -17.94 9.96
CA VAL A 25 12.62 -17.09 9.60
C VAL A 25 12.73 -15.71 10.23
N ARG A 26 12.97 -15.66 11.55
CA ARG A 26 13.09 -14.39 12.28
C ARG A 26 14.32 -13.57 11.86
N PRO A 27 15.53 -14.14 11.76
CA PRO A 27 16.68 -13.44 11.17
C PRO A 27 16.40 -12.85 9.80
N VAL A 28 15.77 -13.62 8.90
CA VAL A 28 15.40 -13.14 7.56
C VAL A 28 14.35 -12.03 7.64
N ALA A 29 13.34 -12.13 8.51
CA ALA A 29 12.35 -11.07 8.71
C ALA A 29 12.99 -9.78 9.25
N TYR A 30 13.98 -9.87 10.16
CA TYR A 30 14.73 -8.70 10.64
C TYR A 30 15.58 -8.08 9.53
N ALA A 31 16.32 -8.90 8.79
CA ALA A 31 17.11 -8.45 7.65
C ALA A 31 16.21 -7.78 6.60
N TRP A 32 15.06 -8.38 6.31
CA TRP A 32 14.05 -7.81 5.44
C TRP A 32 13.52 -6.47 5.98
N GLY A 33 13.15 -6.38 7.25
CA GLY A 33 12.72 -5.13 7.86
C GLY A 33 13.77 -4.01 7.73
N ILE A 34 15.06 -4.33 7.95
CA ILE A 34 16.18 -3.39 7.78
C ILE A 34 16.32 -2.96 6.30
N LEU A 35 16.43 -3.93 5.39
CA LEU A 35 16.57 -3.69 3.96
C LEU A 35 15.40 -2.87 3.43
N PHE A 36 14.19 -3.22 3.85
CA PHE A 36 12.97 -2.57 3.43
C PHE A 36 12.87 -1.12 3.94
N VAL A 37 13.28 -0.84 5.18
CA VAL A 37 13.40 0.55 5.65
C VAL A 37 14.40 1.32 4.76
N GLY A 38 15.50 0.68 4.37
CA GLY A 38 16.47 1.24 3.42
C GLY A 38 15.86 1.50 2.04
N LEU A 39 15.10 0.55 1.51
CA LEU A 39 14.39 0.67 0.23
C LEU A 39 13.35 1.79 0.27
N VAL A 40 12.53 1.88 1.33
CA VAL A 40 11.50 2.92 1.48
C VAL A 40 12.12 4.32 1.51
N ILE A 41 13.19 4.51 2.29
CA ILE A 41 13.91 5.79 2.27
C ILE A 41 14.54 6.01 0.91
N GLY A 42 15.15 4.99 0.34
CA GLY A 42 15.64 4.99 -1.03
C GLY A 42 14.61 5.50 -2.03
N PHE A 43 13.39 4.96 -2.00
CA PHE A 43 12.28 5.36 -2.85
C PHE A 43 11.88 6.82 -2.64
N TYR A 44 11.86 7.30 -1.39
CA TYR A 44 11.62 8.73 -1.10
C TYR A 44 12.76 9.63 -1.59
N LEU A 45 13.99 9.12 -1.63
CA LEU A 45 15.13 9.77 -2.27
C LEU A 45 15.14 9.59 -3.79
N GLY A 46 14.09 8.96 -4.36
CA GLY A 46 13.90 8.77 -5.79
C GLY A 46 14.64 7.56 -6.39
N LEU A 47 15.16 6.61 -5.60
CA LEU A 47 15.74 5.31 -6.05
C LEU A 47 14.75 4.36 -6.75
N SER A 48 13.71 4.91 -7.40
CA SER A 48 13.16 4.29 -8.59
C SER A 48 14.26 4.07 -9.64
N GLU A 49 14.05 3.22 -10.64
CA GLU A 49 15.02 2.76 -11.67
C GLU A 49 15.78 3.87 -12.44
N PHE A 50 15.56 5.14 -12.11
CA PHE A 50 16.05 6.34 -12.79
C PHE A 50 17.11 7.12 -11.99
N ILE A 51 17.38 6.80 -10.72
CA ILE A 51 18.40 7.50 -9.93
C ILE A 51 19.65 6.63 -9.74
N THR A 52 20.73 7.08 -10.33
CA THR A 52 22.08 6.54 -10.21
C THR A 52 22.64 6.70 -8.80
N VAL A 53 23.59 5.83 -8.42
CA VAL A 53 24.33 5.95 -7.16
C VAL A 53 24.96 7.35 -7.02
N SER A 54 25.38 7.96 -8.13
CA SER A 54 25.93 9.32 -8.15
C SER A 54 24.90 10.40 -7.81
N GLU A 55 23.66 10.26 -8.24
CA GLU A 55 22.59 11.24 -7.93
C GLU A 55 22.16 11.15 -6.47
N VAL A 56 22.09 9.95 -5.89
CA VAL A 56 21.91 9.79 -4.43
C VAL A 56 23.08 10.38 -3.67
N SER A 57 24.31 10.09 -4.08
CA SER A 57 25.49 10.67 -3.45
C SER A 57 25.45 12.20 -3.49
N SER A 58 25.10 12.78 -4.65
CA SER A 58 24.93 14.22 -4.82
C SER A 58 23.82 14.78 -3.92
N PHE A 59 22.66 14.11 -3.85
CA PHE A 59 21.57 14.48 -2.96
C PHE A 59 22.00 14.47 -1.49
N LEU A 60 22.72 13.44 -1.05
CA LEU A 60 23.19 13.32 0.33
C LEU A 60 24.22 14.40 0.64
N GLN A 61 25.17 14.66 -0.26
CA GLN A 61 26.15 15.74 -0.11
C GLN A 61 25.46 17.10 -0.03
N LYS A 62 24.48 17.36 -0.91
CA LYS A 62 23.67 18.58 -0.88
C LYS A 62 22.87 18.68 0.41
N SER A 63 22.27 17.60 0.87
CA SER A 63 21.51 17.53 2.13
C SER A 63 22.37 17.86 3.34
N VAL A 64 23.58 17.30 3.42
CA VAL A 64 24.53 17.58 4.51
C VAL A 64 24.94 19.06 4.51
N LYS A 65 25.21 19.63 3.33
CA LYS A 65 25.71 21.01 3.19
C LYS A 65 24.61 22.05 3.40
N GLU A 66 23.46 21.86 2.77
CA GLU A 66 22.38 22.86 2.72
C GLU A 66 21.31 22.64 3.80
N TYR A 67 21.12 21.41 4.28
CA TYR A 67 20.05 21.02 5.20
C TYR A 67 20.50 20.06 6.32
N PRO A 68 21.56 20.40 7.10
CA PRO A 68 22.19 19.49 8.04
C PRO A 68 21.22 18.93 9.10
N VAL A 69 20.26 19.74 9.56
CA VAL A 69 19.23 19.29 10.52
C VAL A 69 18.33 18.21 9.92
N LEU A 70 17.87 18.39 8.68
CA LEU A 70 17.00 17.43 8.01
C LEU A 70 17.75 16.14 7.69
N PHE A 71 19.05 16.23 7.37
CA PHE A 71 19.91 15.07 7.22
C PHE A 71 20.05 14.28 8.55
N VAL A 72 20.29 14.95 9.67
CA VAL A 72 20.33 14.29 10.99
C VAL A 72 18.99 13.63 11.31
N MET A 73 17.87 14.31 11.05
CA MET A 73 16.53 13.72 11.23
C MET A 73 16.31 12.49 10.36
N LEU A 74 16.80 12.50 9.12
CA LEU A 74 16.75 11.34 8.22
C LEU A 74 17.51 10.14 8.81
N VAL A 75 18.74 10.35 9.29
CA VAL A 75 19.57 9.29 9.89
C VAL A 75 18.94 8.74 11.18
N LEU A 76 18.49 9.62 12.08
CA LEU A 76 17.82 9.20 13.32
C LEU A 76 16.49 8.51 13.02
N GLY A 77 15.75 9.00 12.04
CA GLY A 77 14.52 8.42 11.54
C GLY A 77 14.70 7.01 11.00
N PHE A 78 15.78 6.79 10.24
CA PHE A 78 16.17 5.47 9.75
C PHE A 78 16.44 4.49 10.91
N GLY A 79 17.27 4.92 11.87
CA GLY A 79 17.56 4.13 13.07
C GLY A 79 16.31 3.79 13.87
N LEU A 80 15.41 4.76 14.05
CA LEU A 80 14.13 4.56 14.74
C LEU A 80 13.25 3.56 13.99
N ARG A 81 13.13 3.66 12.65
CA ARG A 81 12.34 2.72 11.86
C ARG A 81 12.87 1.29 11.96
N ILE A 82 14.20 1.10 11.89
CA ILE A 82 14.82 -0.21 12.10
C ILE A 82 14.49 -0.73 13.51
N TYR A 83 14.67 0.11 14.52
CA TYR A 83 14.36 -0.25 15.90
C TYR A 83 12.91 -0.70 16.05
N ILE A 84 11.94 0.07 15.56
CA ILE A 84 10.51 -0.27 15.64
C ILE A 84 10.19 -1.53 14.83
N ALA A 85 10.79 -1.72 13.66
CA ALA A 85 10.58 -2.91 12.83
C ALA A 85 11.01 -4.20 13.57
N ILE A 86 12.18 -4.17 14.22
CA ILE A 86 12.71 -5.32 14.98
C ILE A 86 11.94 -5.50 16.29
N MET A 87 11.78 -4.43 17.06
CA MET A 87 11.15 -4.48 18.37
C MET A 87 9.66 -4.76 18.29
N GLY A 88 9.00 -4.37 17.20
CA GLY A 88 7.60 -4.72 16.92
C GLY A 88 7.39 -6.24 16.90
N ILE A 89 8.33 -7.01 16.34
CA ILE A 89 8.28 -8.48 16.37
C ILE A 89 8.64 -9.01 17.76
N LYS A 90 9.72 -8.49 18.39
CA LYS A 90 10.21 -9.00 19.68
C LYS A 90 9.21 -8.78 20.82
N LEU A 91 8.58 -7.61 20.87
CA LEU A 91 7.62 -7.22 21.91
C LEU A 91 6.22 -7.78 21.65
N HIS A 92 5.99 -8.43 20.51
CA HIS A 92 4.67 -8.90 20.11
C HIS A 92 4.03 -9.81 21.17
N LYS A 93 4.79 -10.80 21.66
CA LYS A 93 4.35 -11.71 22.72
C LYS A 93 4.09 -11.00 24.04
N GLU A 94 5.01 -10.13 24.46
CA GLU A 94 4.89 -9.39 25.70
C GLU A 94 3.65 -8.49 25.71
N LYS A 95 3.39 -7.79 24.59
CA LYS A 95 2.32 -6.79 24.50
C LYS A 95 0.97 -7.37 24.14
N LEU A 96 0.92 -8.43 23.33
CA LEU A 96 -0.34 -8.98 22.80
C LEU A 96 -0.65 -10.38 23.32
N GLY A 97 0.27 -11.02 24.06
CA GLY A 97 0.06 -12.34 24.66
C GLY A 97 0.28 -13.53 23.72
N TYR A 98 0.65 -13.31 22.45
CA TYR A 98 0.93 -14.36 21.48
C TYR A 98 2.13 -14.03 20.60
N GLU A 99 2.80 -15.05 20.08
CA GLU A 99 3.88 -14.88 19.11
C GLU A 99 3.35 -14.79 17.68
N ILE A 100 4.02 -13.98 16.84
CA ILE A 100 3.78 -14.05 15.40
C ILE A 100 4.31 -15.38 14.91
N GLU A 101 3.44 -16.19 14.31
CA GLU A 101 3.81 -17.49 13.76
C GLU A 101 4.80 -17.33 12.60
N ASP A 102 5.80 -18.21 12.55
CA ASP A 102 6.82 -18.22 11.49
C ASP A 102 6.19 -18.35 10.09
N ARG A 103 5.15 -19.18 9.95
CA ARG A 103 4.41 -19.31 8.68
C ARG A 103 3.78 -17.99 8.23
N THR A 104 3.30 -17.17 9.17
CA THR A 104 2.71 -15.86 8.85
C THR A 104 3.80 -14.90 8.37
N MET A 105 4.97 -14.89 9.02
CA MET A 105 6.09 -14.08 8.57
C MET A 105 6.55 -14.45 7.16
N VAL A 106 6.70 -15.75 6.86
CA VAL A 106 7.08 -16.24 5.53
C VAL A 106 5.99 -15.97 4.50
N PHE A 107 4.73 -16.21 4.83
CA PHE A 107 3.59 -15.91 3.96
C PHE A 107 3.58 -14.44 3.53
N MET A 108 3.74 -13.53 4.48
CA MET A 108 3.66 -12.10 4.21
C MET A 108 4.87 -11.56 3.45
N THR A 109 6.09 -11.87 3.93
CA THR A 109 7.33 -11.46 3.26
C THR A 109 7.46 -12.09 1.87
N GLY A 110 7.13 -13.38 1.75
CA GLY A 110 7.09 -14.08 0.47
C GLY A 110 6.12 -13.44 -0.53
N THR A 111 4.95 -13.00 -0.07
CA THR A 111 3.97 -12.32 -0.94
C THR A 111 4.58 -11.06 -1.56
N VAL A 112 5.30 -10.25 -0.77
CA VAL A 112 5.99 -9.05 -1.26
C VAL A 112 7.04 -9.41 -2.33
N TRP A 113 7.85 -10.45 -2.08
CA TRP A 113 8.85 -10.92 -3.06
C TRP A 113 8.20 -11.39 -4.36
N PHE A 114 7.09 -12.13 -4.31
CA PHE A 114 6.38 -12.53 -5.52
C PHE A 114 5.77 -11.33 -6.25
N GLN A 115 5.26 -10.33 -5.54
CA GLN A 115 4.77 -9.10 -6.17
C GLN A 115 5.89 -8.36 -6.90
N PHE A 116 7.09 -8.25 -6.32
CA PHE A 116 8.26 -7.71 -7.02
C PHE A 116 8.63 -8.51 -8.27
N LEU A 117 8.66 -9.84 -8.15
CA LEU A 117 8.95 -10.72 -9.27
C LEU A 117 7.92 -10.53 -10.40
N PHE A 118 6.64 -10.45 -10.07
CA PHE A 118 5.58 -10.24 -11.07
C PHE A 118 5.66 -8.84 -11.69
N ALA A 119 5.97 -7.80 -10.92
CA ALA A 119 6.21 -6.46 -11.45
C ALA A 119 7.36 -6.47 -12.47
N PHE A 120 8.48 -7.10 -12.13
CA PHE A 120 9.63 -7.25 -13.01
C PHE A 120 9.29 -8.01 -14.30
N VAL A 121 8.57 -9.14 -14.19
CA VAL A 121 8.10 -9.90 -15.37
C VAL A 121 7.19 -9.05 -16.24
N MET A 122 6.29 -8.26 -15.65
CA MET A 122 5.41 -7.36 -16.41
C MET A 122 6.18 -6.26 -17.12
N TYR A 123 7.20 -5.66 -16.49
CA TYR A 123 8.07 -4.69 -17.15
C TYR A 123 8.79 -5.29 -18.34
N TRP A 124 9.29 -6.52 -18.20
CA TRP A 124 9.94 -7.25 -19.29
C TRP A 124 8.97 -7.54 -20.45
N ILE A 125 7.74 -8.00 -20.14
CA ILE A 125 6.69 -8.23 -21.14
C ILE A 125 6.35 -6.92 -21.88
N CYS A 126 6.23 -5.79 -21.16
CA CYS A 126 5.97 -4.50 -21.80
C CYS A 126 7.09 -4.08 -22.75
N GLY A 127 8.36 -4.28 -22.37
CA GLY A 127 9.50 -4.07 -23.25
C GLY A 127 9.44 -4.93 -24.51
N LEU A 128 9.10 -6.22 -24.39
CA LEU A 128 8.91 -7.10 -25.55
C LEU A 128 7.77 -6.67 -26.46
N ILE A 129 6.64 -6.23 -25.90
CA ILE A 129 5.51 -5.72 -26.70
C ILE A 129 5.98 -4.53 -27.55
N PHE A 130 6.80 -3.64 -27.01
CA PHE A 130 7.36 -2.53 -27.77
C PHE A 130 8.27 -2.99 -28.91
N VAL A 131 9.11 -4.01 -28.68
CA VAL A 131 9.93 -4.62 -29.75
C VAL A 131 9.04 -5.20 -30.86
N LEU A 132 7.95 -5.89 -30.51
CA LEU A 132 6.99 -6.43 -31.48
C LEU A 132 6.27 -5.33 -32.27
N MET A 133 6.14 -4.13 -31.69
CA MET A 133 5.61 -2.93 -32.35
C MET A 133 6.66 -2.17 -33.16
N GLY A 134 7.90 -2.68 -33.28
CA GLY A 134 9.00 -2.01 -33.98
C GLY A 134 9.61 -0.83 -33.22
N LYS A 135 9.44 -0.78 -31.90
CA LYS A 135 9.99 0.27 -31.02
C LYS A 135 11.14 -0.27 -30.16
N ASP A 136 11.88 0.63 -29.53
CA ASP A 136 12.95 0.29 -28.59
C ASP A 136 12.39 -0.42 -27.34
N TYR A 137 13.02 -1.54 -26.96
CA TYR A 137 12.69 -2.29 -25.73
C TYR A 137 12.70 -1.40 -24.48
N SER A 138 13.70 -0.52 -24.38
CA SER A 138 13.90 0.36 -23.21
C SER A 138 12.76 1.36 -23.02
N LEU A 139 11.97 1.62 -24.06
CA LEU A 139 10.81 2.49 -23.97
C LEU A 139 9.62 1.78 -23.29
N GLY A 140 9.46 0.47 -23.52
CA GLY A 140 8.42 -0.34 -22.87
C GLY A 140 8.83 -0.86 -21.48
N TYR A 141 10.12 -1.16 -21.29
CA TYR A 141 10.65 -1.61 -20.01
C TYR A 141 10.46 -0.55 -18.92
N GLY A 142 10.04 -0.97 -17.73
CA GLY A 142 9.79 -0.10 -16.59
C GLY A 142 8.73 0.98 -16.87
N PHE A 143 7.88 0.82 -17.89
CA PHE A 143 6.92 1.84 -18.34
C PHE A 143 7.55 3.19 -18.73
N LYS A 144 8.81 3.23 -19.20
CA LYS A 144 9.52 4.48 -19.53
C LYS A 144 8.73 5.41 -20.46
N PHE A 145 7.98 4.87 -21.42
CA PHE A 145 7.10 5.65 -22.30
C PHE A 145 6.10 6.51 -21.54
N PHE A 146 5.58 6.01 -20.43
CA PHE A 146 4.59 6.70 -19.61
C PHE A 146 5.25 7.84 -18.83
N TYR A 147 6.44 7.62 -18.27
CA TYR A 147 7.21 8.67 -17.60
C TYR A 147 7.64 9.77 -18.55
N THR A 148 8.17 9.43 -19.73
CA THR A 148 8.53 10.42 -20.75
C THR A 148 7.31 11.24 -21.17
N TRP A 149 6.14 10.62 -21.30
CA TRP A 149 4.90 11.35 -21.56
C TRP A 149 4.51 12.29 -20.39
N MET A 150 4.64 11.85 -19.14
CA MET A 150 4.37 12.69 -17.98
C MET A 150 5.31 13.90 -17.91
N GLU A 151 6.62 13.69 -18.09
CA GLU A 151 7.63 14.77 -18.13
C GLU A 151 7.30 15.80 -19.22
N GLN A 152 7.08 15.34 -20.46
CA GLN A 152 6.69 16.21 -21.58
C GLN A 152 5.37 16.95 -21.33
N THR A 153 4.47 16.39 -20.53
CA THR A 153 3.22 17.04 -20.14
C THR A 153 3.49 18.13 -19.11
N VAL A 154 4.27 17.82 -18.07
CA VAL A 154 4.66 18.78 -17.02
C VAL A 154 5.44 19.95 -17.61
N ASP A 155 6.33 19.72 -18.57
CA ASP A 155 7.12 20.78 -19.22
C ASP A 155 6.28 21.80 -19.99
N LYS A 156 5.07 21.41 -20.42
CA LYS A 156 4.13 22.29 -21.12
C LYS A 156 3.22 23.08 -20.18
N VAL A 157 3.25 22.80 -18.88
CA VAL A 157 2.39 23.49 -17.90
C VAL A 157 2.93 24.91 -17.68
N PRO A 158 2.14 25.96 -17.96
CA PRO A 158 2.55 27.32 -17.69
C PRO A 158 2.51 27.61 -16.18
N THR A 159 3.40 28.48 -15.71
CA THR A 159 3.25 29.07 -14.38
C THR A 159 2.14 30.10 -14.41
N LEU A 160 1.07 29.86 -13.64
CA LEU A 160 -0.09 30.75 -13.58
C LEU A 160 -0.04 31.68 -12.37
N PHE A 161 0.56 31.22 -11.26
CA PHE A 161 0.64 31.97 -10.02
C PHE A 161 2.08 32.10 -9.57
N SER A 162 2.43 33.30 -9.12
CA SER A 162 3.73 33.59 -8.50
C SER A 162 3.59 33.56 -6.99
N LEU A 163 3.71 32.37 -6.41
CA LEU A 163 3.67 32.20 -4.96
C LEU A 163 5.08 32.16 -4.38
N GLU A 164 5.24 32.64 -3.14
CA GLU A 164 6.47 32.43 -2.39
C GLU A 164 6.72 30.94 -2.20
N LYS A 165 7.99 30.53 -2.17
CA LYS A 165 8.41 29.11 -2.15
C LYS A 165 7.63 28.28 -1.13
N TYR A 166 7.48 28.76 0.10
CA TYR A 166 6.80 28.02 1.17
C TYR A 166 5.28 27.96 0.98
N GLN A 167 4.66 28.98 0.40
CA GLN A 167 3.23 28.98 0.10
C GLN A 167 2.92 27.96 -0.99
N ALA A 168 3.73 27.94 -2.04
CA ALA A 168 3.59 27.00 -3.14
C ALA A 168 3.79 25.54 -2.70
N VAL A 169 4.79 25.28 -1.82
CA VAL A 169 4.96 23.97 -1.17
C VAL A 169 3.72 23.58 -0.36
N LEU A 170 3.20 24.48 0.47
CA LEU A 170 2.05 24.20 1.33
C LEU A 170 0.79 23.89 0.51
N ILE A 171 0.49 24.69 -0.51
CA ILE A 171 -0.69 24.47 -1.38
C ILE A 171 -0.53 23.18 -2.16
N SER A 172 0.63 22.96 -2.78
CA SER A 172 0.93 21.71 -3.50
C SER A 172 0.74 20.51 -2.57
N TYR A 173 1.22 20.62 -1.33
CA TYR A 173 1.08 19.57 -0.33
C TYR A 173 -0.37 19.26 0.05
N VAL A 174 -1.21 20.27 0.27
CA VAL A 174 -2.64 20.07 0.54
C VAL A 174 -3.34 19.37 -0.62
N ILE A 175 -3.02 19.74 -1.86
CA ILE A 175 -3.59 19.08 -3.04
C ILE A 175 -3.07 17.64 -3.16
N MET A 176 -1.79 17.40 -2.90
CA MET A 176 -1.24 16.04 -2.87
C MET A 176 -1.92 15.17 -1.80
N CYS A 177 -2.23 15.73 -0.62
CA CYS A 177 -3.02 15.03 0.40
C CYS A 177 -4.42 14.64 -0.12
N PHE A 178 -5.04 15.50 -0.92
CA PHE A 178 -6.33 15.20 -1.54
C PHE A 178 -6.21 14.05 -2.56
N ILE A 179 -5.14 14.02 -3.35
CA ILE A 179 -4.91 12.93 -4.31
C ILE A 179 -4.62 11.61 -3.58
N GLU A 180 -3.79 11.61 -2.54
CA GLU A 180 -3.49 10.44 -1.70
C GLU A 180 -4.77 9.92 -1.01
N TYR A 181 -5.56 10.83 -0.43
CA TYR A 181 -6.88 10.51 0.13
C TYR A 181 -7.79 9.87 -0.93
N SER A 182 -7.88 10.48 -2.12
CA SER A 182 -8.77 10.01 -3.19
C SER A 182 -8.37 8.63 -3.68
N TRP A 183 -7.07 8.38 -3.89
CA TRP A 183 -6.56 7.06 -4.24
C TRP A 183 -6.91 6.01 -3.20
N HIS A 184 -6.62 6.31 -1.94
CA HIS A 184 -6.85 5.37 -0.86
C HIS A 184 -8.35 5.08 -0.72
N ARG A 185 -9.20 6.10 -0.78
CA ARG A 185 -10.66 5.95 -0.81
C ARG A 185 -11.13 5.08 -1.97
N LEU A 186 -10.70 5.40 -3.19
CA LEU A 186 -11.05 4.63 -4.39
C LEU A 186 -10.58 3.18 -4.28
N SER A 187 -9.47 2.92 -3.59
CA SER A 187 -8.98 1.57 -3.31
C SER A 187 -9.88 0.77 -2.36
N HIS A 188 -10.70 1.43 -1.55
CA HIS A 188 -11.73 0.81 -0.71
C HIS A 188 -13.15 0.86 -1.29
N GLU A 189 -13.34 1.59 -2.37
CA GLU A 189 -14.65 1.73 -3.03
C GLU A 189 -14.71 0.99 -4.39
N SER A 190 -13.57 0.75 -5.05
CA SER A 190 -13.49 0.07 -6.36
C SER A 190 -12.92 -1.35 -6.21
N ARG A 191 -13.64 -2.34 -6.75
CA ARG A 191 -13.18 -3.75 -6.77
C ARG A 191 -11.84 -3.94 -7.43
N LEU A 192 -11.58 -3.30 -8.57
CA LEU A 192 -10.32 -3.44 -9.29
C LEU A 192 -9.14 -3.02 -8.41
N LEU A 193 -9.24 -1.83 -7.80
CA LEU A 193 -8.18 -1.25 -6.99
C LEU A 193 -8.02 -2.01 -5.66
N TRP A 194 -9.13 -2.40 -5.05
CA TRP A 194 -9.12 -3.26 -3.87
C TRP A 194 -8.42 -4.59 -4.17
N LEU A 195 -8.90 -5.36 -5.15
CA LEU A 195 -8.41 -6.71 -5.41
C LEU A 195 -6.95 -6.72 -5.88
N LEU A 196 -6.55 -5.76 -6.72
CA LEU A 196 -5.24 -5.78 -7.37
C LEU A 196 -4.18 -4.95 -6.64
N ALA A 197 -4.56 -3.90 -5.92
CA ALA A 197 -3.61 -3.05 -5.21
C ALA A 197 -3.77 -3.21 -3.69
N HIS A 198 -4.97 -3.03 -3.14
CA HIS A 198 -5.05 -2.66 -1.74
C HIS A 198 -5.42 -3.79 -0.75
N ARG A 199 -6.11 -4.84 -1.21
CA ARG A 199 -6.53 -5.97 -0.37
C ARG A 199 -5.36 -6.70 0.28
N PRO A 200 -4.26 -7.07 -0.42
CA PRO A 200 -3.14 -7.77 0.21
C PRO A 200 -2.54 -7.03 1.40
N HIS A 201 -2.63 -5.69 1.40
CA HIS A 201 -2.21 -4.83 2.50
C HIS A 201 -3.08 -5.00 3.76
N HIS A 202 -4.39 -5.24 3.60
CA HIS A 202 -5.37 -5.40 4.68
C HIS A 202 -5.58 -6.85 5.12
N VAL A 203 -4.90 -7.81 4.50
CA VAL A 203 -5.04 -9.24 4.80
C VAL A 203 -4.50 -9.69 6.17
N PRO A 204 -3.41 -9.13 6.71
CA PRO A 204 -2.77 -9.70 7.90
C PRO A 204 -3.65 -9.65 9.14
N PRO A 205 -3.81 -10.77 9.86
CA PRO A 205 -4.54 -10.79 11.13
C PRO A 205 -3.79 -10.07 12.26
N THR A 206 -2.53 -9.70 12.00
CA THR A 206 -1.68 -8.92 12.89
C THR A 206 -0.71 -8.09 12.07
N LEU A 207 -0.50 -6.83 12.47
CA LEU A 207 0.45 -5.94 11.81
C LEU A 207 1.78 -5.93 12.55
N ALA A 208 2.87 -6.22 11.84
CA ALA A 208 4.23 -5.97 12.28
C ALA A 208 5.03 -5.45 11.08
N SER A 209 5.56 -4.23 11.16
CA SER A 209 6.11 -3.54 10.00
C SER A 209 7.24 -4.28 9.27
N ALA A 210 7.99 -5.13 9.98
CA ALA A 210 9.04 -5.98 9.38
C ALA A 210 8.48 -7.18 8.58
N SER A 211 7.20 -7.52 8.71
CA SER A 211 6.57 -8.62 8.00
C SER A 211 5.20 -8.23 7.44
N HIS A 212 4.93 -6.94 7.26
CA HIS A 212 3.68 -6.44 6.71
C HIS A 212 3.85 -6.13 5.22
N ILE A 213 2.87 -6.46 4.39
CA ILE A 213 2.81 -5.94 3.01
C ILE A 213 2.45 -4.47 3.14
N GLN A 214 3.29 -3.53 2.73
CA GLN A 214 2.89 -2.12 2.71
C GLN A 214 1.77 -1.84 1.72
N ALA A 215 1.05 -0.74 1.92
CA ALA A 215 0.02 -0.29 1.00
C ALA A 215 0.64 -0.12 -0.38
N ASP A 216 -0.12 -0.46 -1.40
CA ASP A 216 0.32 -0.43 -2.81
C ASP A 216 1.49 -1.40 -3.09
N PRO A 217 1.29 -2.72 -2.87
CA PRO A 217 2.16 -3.71 -3.47
C PRO A 217 2.43 -3.39 -4.93
N TRP A 218 3.64 -3.71 -5.40
CA TRP A 218 4.14 -3.46 -6.76
C TRP A 218 3.35 -4.16 -7.87
N PHE A 219 2.13 -4.58 -7.61
CA PHE A 219 1.19 -4.86 -8.66
C PHE A 219 1.06 -3.63 -9.56
N VAL A 220 1.31 -3.84 -10.85
CA VAL A 220 1.58 -2.80 -11.86
C VAL A 220 0.58 -1.63 -11.80
N LEU A 221 -0.71 -1.91 -11.61
CA LEU A 221 -1.74 -0.87 -11.57
C LEU A 221 -1.61 0.06 -10.36
N GLY A 222 -1.27 -0.48 -9.18
CA GLY A 222 -1.05 0.33 -7.98
C GLY A 222 0.15 1.25 -8.16
N LYS A 223 1.26 0.72 -8.67
CA LYS A 223 2.48 1.49 -8.93
C LYS A 223 2.27 2.57 -10.01
N VAL A 224 1.67 2.21 -11.15
CA VAL A 224 1.40 3.16 -12.24
C VAL A 224 0.50 4.31 -11.77
N TRP A 225 -0.53 4.00 -10.96
CA TRP A 225 -1.37 5.05 -10.40
C TRP A 225 -0.61 5.93 -9.41
N GLN A 226 0.18 5.33 -8.52
CA GLN A 226 1.03 6.05 -7.58
C GLN A 226 1.95 7.01 -8.33
N ASP A 227 2.60 6.55 -9.40
CA ASP A 227 3.47 7.38 -10.23
C ASP A 227 2.72 8.51 -10.93
N PHE A 228 1.54 8.20 -11.48
CA PHE A 228 0.67 9.22 -12.07
C PHE A 228 0.30 10.30 -11.04
N ALA A 229 -0.12 9.90 -9.84
CA ALA A 229 -0.47 10.82 -8.78
C ALA A 229 0.73 11.70 -8.35
N TYR A 230 1.88 11.10 -8.05
CA TYR A 230 3.02 11.84 -7.50
C TYR A 230 3.78 12.64 -8.56
N ILE A 231 4.07 12.05 -9.71
CA ILE A 231 4.94 12.66 -10.72
C ILE A 231 4.14 13.63 -11.57
N LEU A 232 3.01 13.20 -12.14
CA LEU A 232 2.26 14.08 -13.02
C LEU A 232 1.55 15.18 -12.23
N VAL A 233 0.73 14.84 -11.23
CA VAL A 233 0.00 15.87 -10.48
C VAL A 233 0.98 16.72 -9.67
N GLY A 234 1.93 16.13 -8.95
CA GLY A 234 2.95 16.89 -8.21
C GLY A 234 3.80 17.79 -9.12
N GLY A 235 4.18 17.31 -10.30
CA GLY A 235 4.91 18.09 -11.30
C GLY A 235 4.09 19.26 -11.85
N ILE A 236 2.82 19.00 -12.25
CA ILE A 236 1.88 20.04 -12.70
C ILE A 236 1.73 21.12 -11.62
N LEU A 237 1.44 20.72 -10.38
CA LEU A 237 1.24 21.66 -9.26
C LEU A 237 2.49 22.51 -9.02
N THR A 238 3.67 21.89 -9.12
CA THR A 238 4.91 22.63 -8.99
C THR A 238 5.03 23.71 -10.07
N LYS A 239 4.81 23.36 -11.34
CA LYS A 239 4.92 24.33 -12.44
C LYS A 239 3.86 25.43 -12.35
N LEU A 240 2.64 25.10 -11.92
CA LEU A 240 1.55 26.07 -11.75
C LEU A 240 1.87 27.17 -10.72
N PHE A 241 2.58 26.83 -9.64
CA PHE A 241 2.80 27.70 -8.49
C PHE A 241 4.25 28.17 -8.28
N ASN A 242 5.24 27.59 -8.98
CA ASN A 242 6.66 27.96 -8.85
C ASN A 242 7.22 28.62 -10.11
N GLN A 243 7.81 29.81 -9.95
CA GLN A 243 8.51 30.50 -11.03
C GLN A 243 9.90 29.93 -11.32
N THR A 244 10.59 29.35 -10.32
CA THR A 244 11.97 28.89 -10.53
C THR A 244 12.05 27.62 -11.37
N GLY A 245 10.91 26.97 -11.64
CA GLY A 245 10.86 25.71 -12.38
C GLY A 245 11.50 24.52 -11.64
N ASP A 246 12.18 24.76 -10.53
CA ASP A 246 12.69 23.72 -9.64
C ASP A 246 11.49 22.96 -9.07
N MET A 247 11.46 21.65 -9.31
CA MET A 247 10.47 20.80 -8.66
C MET A 247 10.54 21.03 -7.14
N PHE A 248 9.40 21.17 -6.46
CA PHE A 248 9.27 21.25 -5.00
C PHE A 248 9.70 19.95 -4.31
N PHE A 249 10.41 19.11 -5.06
CA PHE A 249 10.90 17.81 -4.72
C PHE A 249 11.62 17.84 -3.38
N LEU A 250 12.54 18.78 -3.16
CA LEU A 250 13.36 18.72 -1.95
C LEU A 250 12.57 19.00 -0.64
N PRO A 251 11.79 20.09 -0.50
CA PRO A 251 10.92 20.27 0.67
C PRO A 251 9.86 19.17 0.82
N PHE A 252 9.26 18.70 -0.29
CA PHE A 252 8.27 17.63 -0.27
C PHE A 252 8.87 16.30 0.16
N VAL A 253 10.06 15.95 -0.33
CA VAL A 253 10.84 14.77 0.06
C VAL A 253 11.18 14.81 1.53
N TYR A 254 11.67 15.93 2.05
CA TYR A 254 11.93 16.06 3.48
C TYR A 254 10.65 15.90 4.32
N TYR A 255 9.55 16.49 3.88
CA TYR A 255 8.27 16.30 4.55
C TYR A 255 7.84 14.82 4.55
N ARG A 256 7.89 14.14 3.39
CA ARG A 256 7.56 12.71 3.28
C ARG A 256 8.50 11.84 4.10
N ILE A 257 9.79 12.18 4.18
CA ILE A 257 10.75 11.55 5.09
C ILE A 257 10.25 11.69 6.52
N ILE A 258 9.94 12.90 7.00
CA ILE A 258 9.45 13.14 8.36
C ILE A 258 8.18 12.34 8.65
N VAL A 259 7.18 12.40 7.76
CA VAL A 259 5.93 11.63 7.89
C VAL A 259 6.22 10.13 7.93
N SER A 260 7.13 9.66 7.06
CA SER A 260 7.51 8.26 7.02
C SER A 260 8.17 7.82 8.32
N ILE A 261 8.97 8.63 9.01
CA ILE A 261 9.56 8.24 10.32
C ILE A 261 8.47 7.74 11.26
N PHE A 262 7.31 8.39 11.25
CA PHE A 262 6.16 8.01 12.07
C PHE A 262 5.26 6.94 11.45
N SER A 263 5.25 6.78 10.12
CA SER A 263 4.40 5.78 9.45
C SER A 263 4.75 4.33 9.80
N ILE A 264 5.92 4.08 10.38
CA ILE A 264 6.28 2.72 10.84
C ILE A 264 5.33 2.21 11.95
N PHE A 265 4.69 3.12 12.69
CA PHE A 265 3.73 2.76 13.73
C PHE A 265 2.37 2.34 13.18
N ASP A 266 2.04 2.74 11.95
CA ASP A 266 0.78 2.42 11.25
C ASP A 266 0.54 0.90 11.21
N HIS A 267 1.63 0.14 11.01
CA HIS A 267 1.61 -1.29 10.82
C HIS A 267 2.32 -2.06 11.94
N THR A 268 2.36 -1.52 13.17
CA THR A 268 2.95 -2.23 14.32
C THR A 268 1.99 -2.36 15.49
N SER A 269 1.34 -3.52 15.59
CA SER A 269 0.34 -3.83 16.62
C SER A 269 0.86 -3.71 18.05
N ALA A 270 2.12 -4.10 18.28
CA ALA A 270 2.74 -4.08 19.61
C ALA A 270 2.83 -2.67 20.22
N TYR A 271 2.84 -1.62 19.39
CA TYR A 271 2.95 -0.23 19.85
C TYR A 271 1.61 0.53 19.89
N TYR A 272 0.51 -0.06 19.42
CA TYR A 272 -0.76 0.66 19.27
C TYR A 272 -1.20 1.35 20.57
N GLU A 273 -1.37 0.59 21.66
CA GLU A 273 -1.90 1.13 22.91
C GLU A 273 -0.90 2.08 23.58
N GLN A 274 0.40 1.79 23.48
CA GLN A 274 1.45 2.66 24.01
C GLN A 274 1.40 4.03 23.34
N VAL A 275 1.34 4.09 22.01
CA VAL A 275 1.28 5.33 21.27
C VAL A 275 -0.05 6.04 21.50
N ARG A 276 -1.17 5.31 21.43
CA ARG A 276 -2.52 5.84 21.57
C ARG A 276 -2.77 6.51 22.92
N ASN A 277 -2.16 6.00 23.99
CA ASN A 277 -2.35 6.50 25.34
C ASN A 277 -1.23 7.47 25.79
N ASN A 278 -0.20 7.69 24.95
CA ASN A 278 0.89 8.60 25.27
C ASN A 278 0.53 10.06 24.93
N LYS A 279 0.51 10.93 25.94
CA LYS A 279 0.14 12.35 25.80
C LYS A 279 1.06 13.20 24.92
N PHE A 280 2.27 12.74 24.66
CA PHE A 280 3.25 13.44 23.82
C PHE A 280 3.29 12.90 22.39
N LEU A 281 3.22 11.58 22.23
CA LEU A 281 3.24 10.95 20.91
C LEU A 281 1.90 11.08 20.19
N TYR A 282 0.78 10.92 20.91
CA TYR A 282 -0.54 10.94 20.27
C TYR A 282 -0.83 12.24 19.51
N PRO A 283 -0.54 13.45 20.02
CA PRO A 283 -0.69 14.69 19.25
C PRO A 283 0.16 14.75 17.97
N ILE A 284 1.36 14.15 17.96
CA ILE A 284 2.20 14.05 16.75
C ILE A 284 1.48 13.20 15.70
N PHE A 285 0.88 12.08 16.10
CA PHE A 285 0.11 11.23 15.19
C PHE A 285 -1.20 11.85 14.73
N VAL A 286 -1.85 12.68 15.55
CA VAL A 286 -2.97 13.53 15.11
C VAL A 286 -2.49 14.50 14.02
N MET A 287 -1.34 15.12 14.22
CA MET A 287 -0.77 16.02 13.21
C MET A 287 -0.39 15.25 11.93
N CYS A 288 0.20 14.06 12.01
CA CYS A 288 0.66 13.35 10.82
C CYS A 288 -0.41 12.49 10.13
N GLY A 289 -1.55 12.21 10.76
CA GLY A 289 -2.57 11.28 10.24
C GLY A 289 -2.10 9.81 10.22
N ASN A 290 -1.16 9.45 11.10
CA ASN A 290 -0.49 8.15 11.12
C ASN A 290 -0.67 7.43 12.48
N GLY A 291 0.07 6.36 12.71
CA GLY A 291 0.14 5.56 13.92
C GLY A 291 -1.23 4.94 14.25
N PRO A 292 -1.82 5.22 15.42
CA PRO A 292 -3.12 4.67 15.80
C PRO A 292 -4.24 4.99 14.81
N PHE A 293 -4.18 6.08 14.06
CA PHE A 293 -5.22 6.45 13.09
C PHE A 293 -5.23 5.51 11.90
N HIS A 294 -4.08 5.32 11.25
CA HIS A 294 -3.94 4.37 10.15
C HIS A 294 -4.06 2.91 10.66
N TYR A 295 -3.57 2.58 11.85
CA TYR A 295 -3.82 1.25 12.43
C TYR A 295 -5.32 0.97 12.60
N TYR A 296 -6.10 1.98 13.03
CA TYR A 296 -7.55 1.86 13.19
C TYR A 296 -8.26 1.64 11.85
N HIS A 297 -7.73 2.22 10.77
CA HIS A 297 -8.18 1.96 9.41
C HIS A 297 -8.00 0.49 8.98
N HIS A 298 -6.92 -0.18 9.43
CA HIS A 298 -6.67 -1.61 9.23
C HIS A 298 -7.60 -2.53 10.02
N SER A 299 -8.59 -1.97 10.73
CA SER A 299 -9.48 -2.76 11.56
C SER A 299 -10.35 -3.71 10.72
N ALA A 300 -10.51 -4.94 11.20
CA ALA A 300 -11.39 -5.95 10.62
C ALA A 300 -12.89 -5.68 10.87
N LEU A 301 -13.25 -4.51 11.40
CA LEU A 301 -14.64 -4.12 11.64
C LEU A 301 -15.20 -3.42 10.39
N ALA A 302 -16.43 -3.76 10.01
CA ALA A 302 -17.04 -3.31 8.75
C ALA A 302 -17.24 -1.79 8.70
N GLU A 303 -17.51 -1.16 9.84
CA GLU A 303 -17.66 0.29 9.98
C GLU A 303 -16.33 1.06 9.80
N HIS A 304 -15.18 0.38 9.83
CA HIS A 304 -13.86 1.00 9.73
C HIS A 304 -13.25 0.92 8.32
N THR A 305 -13.95 0.34 7.34
CA THR A 305 -13.41 0.12 5.99
C THR A 305 -12.94 1.39 5.30
N VAL A 306 -13.58 2.53 5.56
CA VAL A 306 -13.22 3.82 4.93
C VAL A 306 -13.09 4.90 6.01
N VAL A 307 -12.37 4.61 7.10
CA VAL A 307 -12.04 5.62 8.12
C VAL A 307 -10.55 5.89 8.16
N ASN A 308 -10.16 7.14 8.47
CA ASN A 308 -8.76 7.58 8.66
C ASN A 308 -7.82 7.16 7.51
N ILE A 309 -8.27 7.38 6.27
CA ILE A 309 -7.54 6.96 5.08
C ILE A 309 -6.53 8.01 4.63
N GLN A 310 -6.59 9.25 5.13
CA GLN A 310 -5.59 10.25 4.82
C GLN A 310 -4.33 10.09 5.69
N SER A 311 -3.17 10.04 5.06
CA SER A 311 -1.91 10.43 5.70
C SER A 311 -1.68 11.94 5.50
N GLY A 312 -1.54 12.70 6.59
CA GLY A 312 -1.29 14.14 6.51
C GLY A 312 -1.89 14.98 7.65
N PRO A 313 -1.74 16.31 7.56
CA PRO A 313 -2.04 17.28 8.62
C PRO A 313 -3.47 17.12 9.14
N PHE A 314 -3.57 16.75 10.42
CA PHE A 314 -4.82 16.76 11.20
C PHE A 314 -5.95 15.90 10.63
N MET A 315 -5.63 15.00 9.68
CA MET A 315 -6.60 14.24 8.89
C MET A 315 -7.66 15.15 8.27
N PHE A 316 -7.22 16.29 7.73
CA PHE A 316 -8.09 17.32 7.17
C PHE A 316 -9.09 16.79 6.12
N MET A 317 -8.64 15.98 5.17
CA MET A 317 -9.48 15.36 4.14
C MET A 317 -10.47 14.37 4.76
N ASP A 318 -10.04 13.56 5.73
CA ASP A 318 -10.99 12.67 6.41
C ASP A 318 -12.08 13.46 7.15
N ARG A 319 -11.74 14.59 7.76
CA ARG A 319 -12.73 15.47 8.40
C ARG A 319 -13.65 16.13 7.38
N LEU A 320 -13.09 16.61 6.27
CA LEU A 320 -13.83 17.27 5.19
C LEU A 320 -14.86 16.33 4.56
N PHE A 321 -14.47 15.08 4.33
CA PHE A 321 -15.30 14.07 3.66
C PHE A 321 -16.03 13.12 4.60
N GLY A 322 -15.97 13.35 5.92
CA GLY A 322 -16.70 12.57 6.92
C GLY A 322 -16.18 11.14 7.13
N THR A 323 -14.91 10.88 6.82
CA THR A 323 -14.22 9.59 7.04
C THR A 323 -13.29 9.62 8.25
N TYR A 324 -13.34 10.65 9.09
CA TYR A 324 -12.55 10.71 10.32
C TYR A 324 -13.18 9.88 11.45
N ALA A 325 -12.38 9.01 12.08
CA ALA A 325 -12.77 8.29 13.29
C ALA A 325 -11.68 8.40 14.36
N THR A 326 -12.06 8.67 15.61
CA THR A 326 -11.08 8.67 16.71
C THR A 326 -10.70 7.23 17.08
N PRO A 327 -9.41 6.86 17.06
CA PRO A 327 -8.99 5.51 17.41
C PRO A 327 -9.39 5.17 18.85
N SER A 328 -9.87 3.94 19.07
CA SER A 328 -10.17 3.42 20.40
C SER A 328 -8.92 3.33 21.27
N LYS A 329 -9.06 3.43 22.60
CA LYS A 329 -7.93 3.26 23.54
C LYS A 329 -7.34 1.85 23.48
N LYS A 330 -8.20 0.85 23.28
CA LYS A 330 -7.81 -0.55 23.06
C LYS A 330 -7.61 -0.80 21.58
N LYS A 331 -6.67 -1.67 21.26
CA LYS A 331 -6.39 -2.08 19.88
C LYS A 331 -7.59 -2.81 19.27
N PRO A 332 -8.10 -2.42 18.09
CA PRO A 332 -9.11 -3.21 17.40
C PRO A 332 -8.51 -4.52 16.82
N PRO A 333 -9.35 -5.51 16.44
CA PRO A 333 -8.92 -6.59 15.57
C PRO A 333 -8.55 -6.00 14.20
N VAL A 334 -7.55 -6.59 13.54
CA VAL A 334 -7.05 -6.18 12.22
C VAL A 334 -7.12 -7.35 11.24
N GLY A 335 -7.01 -7.03 9.96
CA GLY A 335 -7.18 -7.97 8.87
C GLY A 335 -8.43 -7.66 8.05
N LEU A 336 -8.79 -8.58 7.15
CA LEU A 336 -10.02 -8.45 6.38
C LEU A 336 -11.25 -8.47 7.29
N THR A 337 -12.32 -7.80 6.86
CA THR A 337 -13.61 -7.81 7.57
C THR A 337 -14.06 -9.22 7.91
N GLY A 338 -14.39 -9.47 9.18
CA GLY A 338 -14.78 -10.81 9.66
C GLY A 338 -13.65 -11.82 9.84
N GLN A 339 -12.40 -11.41 9.61
CA GLN A 339 -11.18 -12.21 9.78
C GLN A 339 -11.29 -13.62 9.18
N PRO A 340 -11.64 -13.75 7.88
CA PRO A 340 -11.76 -15.04 7.21
C PRO A 340 -10.45 -15.84 7.24
N GLU A 341 -10.54 -17.17 7.25
CA GLU A 341 -9.35 -18.03 7.16
C GLU A 341 -8.70 -17.89 5.78
N LEU A 342 -7.37 -17.74 5.77
CA LEU A 342 -6.57 -17.52 4.59
C LEU A 342 -5.85 -18.79 4.14
N TYR A 343 -5.69 -18.96 2.83
CA TYR A 343 -4.66 -19.86 2.30
C TYR A 343 -3.28 -19.26 2.57
N HIS A 344 -2.45 -19.92 3.39
CA HIS A 344 -1.11 -19.44 3.74
C HIS A 344 -0.10 -19.74 2.61
N ASN A 345 -0.34 -19.14 1.45
CA ASN A 345 0.44 -19.31 0.24
C ASN A 345 0.79 -17.93 -0.35
N PRO A 346 2.08 -17.55 -0.38
CA PRO A 346 2.48 -16.21 -0.81
C PRO A 346 2.21 -15.94 -2.30
N ILE A 347 2.34 -16.95 -3.16
CA ILE A 347 2.01 -16.84 -4.60
C ILE A 347 0.52 -16.62 -4.77
N ASN A 348 -0.27 -17.39 -4.01
CA ASN A 348 -1.72 -17.28 -4.02
C ASN A 348 -2.15 -15.85 -3.66
N LEU A 349 -1.68 -15.30 -2.53
CA LEU A 349 -2.09 -13.96 -2.11
C LEU A 349 -1.69 -12.91 -3.16
N ALA A 350 -0.46 -12.98 -3.68
CA ALA A 350 0.07 -12.06 -4.67
C ALA A 350 -0.76 -12.01 -5.97
N LEU A 351 -1.32 -13.14 -6.40
CA LEU A 351 -2.13 -13.25 -7.63
C LEU A 351 -3.65 -13.35 -7.39
N SER A 352 -4.07 -13.39 -6.13
CA SER A 352 -5.44 -13.72 -5.75
C SER A 352 -6.48 -12.80 -6.38
N GLY A 353 -6.21 -11.50 -6.40
CA GLY A 353 -7.11 -10.50 -6.98
C GLY A 353 -7.23 -10.63 -8.49
N LEU A 354 -6.11 -10.86 -9.18
CA LEU A 354 -6.09 -11.05 -10.63
C LEU A 354 -6.88 -12.28 -11.04
N PHE A 355 -6.62 -13.43 -10.39
CA PHE A 355 -7.34 -14.65 -10.72
C PHE A 355 -8.82 -14.59 -10.34
N GLN A 356 -9.18 -13.88 -9.27
CA GLN A 356 -10.57 -13.63 -8.94
C GLN A 356 -11.28 -12.83 -10.05
N ILE A 357 -10.71 -11.70 -10.47
CA ILE A 357 -11.29 -10.89 -11.56
C ILE A 357 -11.39 -11.69 -12.86
N LEU A 358 -10.32 -12.40 -13.25
CA LEU A 358 -10.32 -13.21 -14.48
C LEU A 358 -11.36 -14.34 -14.45
N TYR A 359 -11.52 -14.98 -13.28
CA TYR A 359 -12.56 -15.99 -13.08
C TYR A 359 -13.95 -15.37 -13.24
N GLU A 360 -14.22 -14.27 -12.54
CA GLU A 360 -15.51 -13.59 -12.57
C GLU A 360 -15.86 -13.09 -13.99
N LEU A 361 -14.91 -12.48 -14.71
CA LEU A 361 -15.14 -12.03 -16.09
C LEU A 361 -15.41 -13.20 -17.04
N ARG A 362 -14.74 -14.34 -16.84
CA ARG A 362 -14.89 -15.53 -17.68
C ARG A 362 -16.24 -16.23 -17.50
N TYR A 363 -16.75 -16.30 -16.27
CA TYR A 363 -17.93 -17.11 -15.95
C TYR A 363 -19.22 -16.31 -15.81
N ASN A 364 -19.17 -14.97 -15.84
CA ASN A 364 -20.35 -14.12 -15.81
C ASN A 364 -20.60 -13.44 -17.17
N SER A 365 -21.84 -13.00 -17.38
CA SER A 365 -22.24 -12.23 -18.56
C SER A 365 -21.40 -10.95 -18.71
N ILE A 366 -21.06 -10.58 -19.95
CA ILE A 366 -20.36 -9.32 -20.28
C ILE A 366 -21.08 -8.08 -19.74
N LYS A 367 -22.41 -8.15 -19.58
CA LYS A 367 -23.22 -7.07 -18.97
C LYS A 367 -22.82 -6.78 -17.51
N LEU A 368 -22.22 -7.75 -16.82
CA LEU A 368 -21.77 -7.62 -15.43
C LEU A 368 -20.32 -7.15 -15.32
N TRP A 369 -19.54 -7.14 -16.41
CA TRP A 369 -18.13 -6.78 -16.38
C TRP A 369 -17.85 -5.40 -15.78
N PRO A 370 -18.61 -4.33 -16.08
CA PRO A 370 -18.39 -3.04 -15.45
C PRO A 370 -18.55 -3.09 -13.92
N LYS A 371 -19.52 -3.85 -13.38
CA LYS A 371 -19.68 -4.03 -11.93
C LYS A 371 -18.61 -4.94 -11.33
N ILE A 372 -18.15 -5.96 -12.05
CA ILE A 372 -17.05 -6.84 -11.61
C ILE A 372 -15.77 -6.03 -11.41
N ILE A 373 -15.48 -5.12 -12.35
CA ILE A 373 -14.27 -4.30 -12.36
C ILE A 373 -14.41 -3.08 -11.43
N PHE A 374 -15.49 -2.30 -11.57
CA PHE A 374 -15.64 -0.99 -10.93
C PHE A 374 -16.73 -0.93 -9.86
N GLY A 375 -17.38 -2.06 -9.55
CA GLY A 375 -18.36 -2.11 -8.46
C GLY A 375 -17.73 -1.91 -7.09
N GLY A 376 -18.58 -1.78 -6.07
CA GLY A 376 -18.17 -1.69 -4.67
C GLY A 376 -17.39 -2.93 -4.22
N VAL A 377 -16.45 -2.79 -3.28
CA VAL A 377 -15.59 -3.90 -2.80
C VAL A 377 -16.36 -5.11 -2.28
N TYR A 378 -17.59 -4.91 -1.81
CA TYR A 378 -18.51 -5.96 -1.34
C TYR A 378 -19.43 -6.55 -2.42
N TYR A 379 -19.43 -6.04 -3.66
CA TYR A 379 -20.24 -6.59 -4.73
C TYR A 379 -19.72 -7.98 -5.12
N ILE A 380 -20.58 -9.00 -5.16
CA ILE A 380 -20.21 -10.36 -5.57
C ILE A 380 -21.04 -10.73 -6.80
N PRO A 381 -20.41 -11.05 -7.95
CA PRO A 381 -21.17 -11.51 -9.11
C PRO A 381 -21.72 -12.92 -8.87
N PRO A 382 -22.73 -13.37 -9.66
CA PRO A 382 -23.33 -14.70 -9.52
C PRO A 382 -22.32 -15.86 -9.46
N PHE A 383 -21.28 -15.80 -10.30
CA PHE A 383 -20.16 -16.73 -10.25
C PHE A 383 -18.90 -16.02 -9.74
N SER A 384 -18.59 -16.21 -8.47
CA SER A 384 -17.39 -15.68 -7.82
C SER A 384 -16.52 -16.81 -7.28
N LYS A 385 -15.22 -16.55 -7.20
CA LYS A 385 -14.27 -17.42 -6.50
C LYS A 385 -13.11 -16.58 -5.97
N SER A 386 -12.98 -16.52 -4.66
CA SER A 386 -11.78 -16.06 -3.99
C SER A 386 -10.70 -17.12 -4.06
N PHE A 387 -9.48 -16.67 -4.30
CA PHE A 387 -8.32 -17.55 -4.31
C PHE A 387 -7.58 -17.50 -2.98
N CYS A 388 -7.66 -16.40 -2.21
CA CYS A 388 -6.94 -16.25 -0.94
C CYS A 388 -7.75 -16.61 0.30
N LEU A 389 -9.08 -16.74 0.19
CA LEU A 389 -9.97 -17.05 1.32
C LEU A 389 -10.43 -18.50 1.25
N LYS A 390 -10.42 -19.20 2.38
CA LYS A 390 -11.00 -20.56 2.51
C LYS A 390 -12.52 -20.53 2.69
N ASP A 391 -13.02 -19.50 3.36
CA ASP A 391 -14.44 -19.25 3.57
C ASP A 391 -14.81 -17.83 3.12
N GLU A 392 -15.42 -17.74 1.93
CA GLU A 392 -15.90 -16.47 1.38
C GLU A 392 -17.12 -15.91 2.13
N LYS A 393 -17.93 -16.78 2.76
CA LYS A 393 -19.16 -16.37 3.45
C LYS A 393 -18.82 -15.53 4.68
N ALA A 394 -17.77 -15.90 5.40
CA ALA A 394 -17.28 -15.14 6.56
C ALA A 394 -16.92 -13.68 6.20
N TYR A 395 -16.33 -13.45 5.02
CA TYR A 395 -15.93 -12.12 4.57
C TYR A 395 -17.11 -11.30 4.04
N TYR A 396 -17.90 -11.86 3.14
CA TYR A 396 -18.95 -11.12 2.45
C TYR A 396 -20.27 -11.01 3.24
N GLY A 397 -20.56 -11.98 4.12
CA GLY A 397 -21.77 -11.99 4.94
C GLY A 397 -21.83 -10.88 6.00
N GLN A 398 -20.71 -10.20 6.26
CA GLN A 398 -20.62 -9.11 7.23
C GLN A 398 -20.72 -7.71 6.60
N SER A 399 -20.96 -7.60 5.28
CA SER A 399 -21.12 -6.30 4.63
C SER A 399 -22.39 -5.58 5.14
N PRO A 400 -22.29 -4.30 5.55
CA PRO A 400 -23.44 -3.51 6.01
C PRO A 400 -24.57 -3.46 4.97
N LYS A 401 -24.22 -3.56 3.67
CA LYS A 401 -25.17 -3.52 2.55
C LYS A 401 -25.75 -4.87 2.14
N VAL A 402 -25.16 -6.00 2.57
CA VAL A 402 -25.70 -7.34 2.23
C VAL A 402 -26.97 -7.65 3.03
N LYS A 403 -27.18 -7.00 4.18
CA LYS A 403 -28.47 -7.05 4.89
C LYS A 403 -29.59 -6.27 4.18
N GLU A 404 -29.25 -5.35 3.27
CA GLU A 404 -30.22 -4.49 2.59
C GLU A 404 -30.41 -4.84 1.10
N LEU A 405 -29.49 -5.57 0.47
CA LEU A 405 -29.52 -5.87 -0.96
C LEU A 405 -29.67 -7.36 -1.26
N ASN A 406 -30.89 -7.69 -1.65
CA ASN A 406 -31.34 -8.87 -2.40
C ASN A 406 -31.64 -10.16 -1.60
N PRO A 407 -32.94 -10.45 -1.32
CA PRO A 407 -33.39 -11.72 -0.73
C PRO A 407 -32.98 -12.98 -1.50
N GLU A 408 -32.86 -12.90 -2.84
CA GLU A 408 -32.39 -14.04 -3.66
C GLU A 408 -30.90 -14.34 -3.43
N PHE A 409 -30.12 -13.36 -2.97
CA PHE A 409 -28.71 -13.55 -2.63
C PHE A 409 -28.54 -14.26 -1.28
N ALA A 410 -29.37 -13.93 -0.29
CA ALA A 410 -29.44 -14.67 0.98
C ALA A 410 -29.85 -16.13 0.75
N ALA A 411 -30.88 -16.36 -0.09
CA ALA A 411 -31.35 -17.69 -0.43
C ALA A 411 -30.30 -18.57 -1.14
N ASN A 412 -29.50 -17.99 -2.05
CA ASN A 412 -28.41 -18.73 -2.73
C ASN A 412 -27.19 -18.98 -1.84
N LEU A 413 -27.01 -18.21 -0.76
CA LEU A 413 -25.97 -18.41 0.24
C LEU A 413 -26.40 -19.31 1.40
N GLY A 414 -27.68 -19.67 1.49
CA GLY A 414 -28.25 -20.40 2.63
C GLY A 414 -28.29 -19.57 3.92
N LEU A 415 -28.51 -18.26 3.79
CA LEU A 415 -28.67 -17.30 4.89
C LEU A 415 -30.14 -16.99 5.18
#